data_AF-A0A0V0GDY8-F1
#
_entry.id   AF-A0A0V0GDY8-F1
#
_cell.length_a   1.000
_cell.length_b   1.000
_cell.length_c   1.000
_cell.angle_alpha   90.00
_cell.angle_beta   90.00
_cell.angle_gamma   90.00
#
_symmetry.space_group_name_H-M   'P 1'
#
loop_
_entity.id
_entity.type
_entity.pdbx_description
1 polymer ?
#
loop_
_entity_poly.entity_id
_entity_poly.type
_entity_poly.pdbx_seq_one_letter_code
_entity_poly.pdbx_strand_id
1 'polypeptide(L)' 'MYRATLRGRYARICIEVSVEQLVKTHIRIGNLSQNIIYEGEGILCLSCGRVGHTTHYCGYI' A
#
# COMPACT_ATOMS: atom_id res chain seq x y z
N MET A 1 -5.09 19.74 17.37
CA MET A 1 -6.11 18.83 16.82
C MET A 1 -5.50 17.46 16.59
N TYR A 2 -6.11 16.44 17.18
CA TYR A 2 -5.58 15.09 17.32
C TYR A 2 -5.16 14.47 15.97
N ARG A 3 -3.88 14.12 15.81
CA ARG A 3 -3.44 13.19 14.78
C ARG A 3 -3.87 11.80 15.22
N ALA A 4 -5.11 11.40 14.96
CA ALA A 4 -5.48 9.99 15.02
C ALA A 4 -4.57 9.27 14.03
N THR A 5 -3.57 8.57 14.57
CA THR A 5 -2.67 7.73 13.79
C THR A 5 -3.53 6.79 12.96
N LEU A 6 -3.35 6.79 11.64
CA LEU A 6 -4.05 5.95 10.65
C LEU A 6 -3.90 4.42 10.88
N ARG A 7 -3.34 4.02 12.02
CA ARG A 7 -3.03 2.64 12.41
C ARG A 7 -4.34 1.93 12.75
N GLY A 8 -4.69 0.91 11.95
CA GLY A 8 -5.86 0.05 12.18
C GLY A 8 -7.13 0.42 11.42
N ARG A 9 -7.13 1.45 10.57
CA ARG A 9 -8.33 1.87 9.81
C ARG A 9 -8.40 1.31 8.39
N TYR A 10 -7.28 0.80 7.87
CA TYR A 10 -7.16 0.29 6.49
C TYR A 10 -6.20 -0.90 6.48
N ALA A 11 -6.47 -1.88 5.61
CA ALA A 11 -5.47 -2.86 5.19
C ALA A 11 -4.63 -2.26 4.06
N ARG A 12 -3.32 -2.48 4.09
CA ARG A 12 -2.42 -2.16 2.96
C ARG A 12 -2.05 -3.46 2.27
N ILE A 13 -2.29 -3.52 0.97
CA ILE A 13 -1.94 -4.68 0.14
C ILE A 13 -0.94 -4.17 -0.89
N CYS A 14 0.20 -4.85 -1.02
CA CYS A 14 1.10 -4.62 -2.14
C CYS A 14 0.77 -5.62 -3.24
N ILE A 15 0.58 -5.10 -4.44
CA ILE A 15 0.38 -5.89 -5.64
C ILE A 15 1.34 -5.37 -6.70
N GLU A 16 1.86 -6.29 -7.49
CA GLU A 16 2.53 -5.94 -8.74
C GLU A 16 1.44 -5.67 -9.78
N VAL A 17 1.53 -4.55 -10.49
CA VAL A 17 0.56 -4.18 -11.53
C VAL A 17 1.31 -3.96 -12.83
N SER A 18 0.88 -4.63 -13.91
CA SER A 18 1.43 -4.37 -15.23
C SER A 18 1.09 -2.95 -15.67
N VAL A 19 2.11 -2.20 -16.08
CA VAL A 19 2.00 -0.81 -16.59
C VAL A 19 1.42 -0.78 -18.00
N GLU A 20 1.37 -1.92 -18.68
CA GLU A 20 0.81 -2.07 -20.03
C GLU A 20 -0.72 -1.98 -20.02
N GLN A 21 -1.34 -2.21 -18.86
CA GLN A 21 -2.78 -2.12 -18.67
C GLN A 21 -3.16 -0.91 -17.82
N LEU A 22 -4.32 -0.33 -18.14
CA LEU A 22 -4.90 0.74 -17.34
C LEU A 22 -5.15 0.27 -15.90
N VAL A 23 -4.45 0.91 -14.96
CA VAL A 23 -4.63 0.72 -13.52
C VAL A 23 -6.07 1.03 -13.12
N LYS A 24 -6.68 0.14 -12.33
CA LYS A 24 -8.04 0.34 -11.81
C LYS A 24 -8.04 1.51 -10.84
N THR A 25 -8.96 2.45 -10.98
CA THR A 25 -9.04 3.62 -10.08
C THR A 25 -9.89 3.36 -8.84
N HIS A 26 -10.68 2.27 -8.84
CA HIS A 26 -11.58 1.89 -7.77
C HIS A 26 -11.75 0.38 -7.70
N ILE A 27 -12.01 -0.14 -6.49
CA ILE A 27 -12.43 -1.52 -6.24
C ILE A 27 -13.79 -1.56 -5.57
N ARG A 28 -14.51 -2.66 -5.79
CA ARG A 28 -15.80 -2.91 -5.14
C ARG A 28 -15.62 -3.92 -4.02
N ILE A 29 -15.95 -3.54 -2.78
CA ILE A 29 -15.91 -4.39 -1.59
C ILE A 29 -17.35 -4.55 -1.11
N GLY A 30 -17.99 -5.66 -1.51
CA GLY A 30 -19.43 -5.86 -1.32
C GLY A 30 -20.24 -4.77 -2.02
N ASN A 31 -20.92 -3.94 -1.23
CA ASN A 31 -21.75 -2.84 -1.72
C ASN A 31 -21.02 -1.49 -1.77
N LEU A 32 -19.75 -1.44 -1.35
CA LEU A 32 -18.95 -0.22 -1.29
C LEU A 32 -18.04 -0.13 -2.51
N SER A 33 -17.91 1.08 -3.06
CA SER A 33 -16.87 1.42 -4.03
C SER A 33 -15.79 2.23 -3.33
N GLN A 34 -14.55 1.73 -3.34
CA GLN A 34 -13.41 2.34 -2.67
C GLN A 34 -12.39 2.78 -3.73
N ASN A 35 -11.99 4.05 -3.70
CA ASN A 35 -10.94 4.55 -4.59
C ASN A 35 -9.58 3.93 -4.22
N ILE A 36 -8.80 3.58 -5.24
CA ILE A 36 -7.43 3.08 -5.09
C ILE A 36 -6.47 4.27 -5.22
N ILE A 37 -5.50 4.35 -4.32
CA ILE A 37 -4.36 5.26 -4.42
C ILE A 37 -3.13 4.41 -4.67
N TYR A 38 -2.47 4.62 -5.80
CA TYR A 38 -1.20 3.98 -6.12
C TYR A 38 -0.06 4.81 -5.55
N GLU A 39 0.81 4.18 -4.77
CA GLU A 39 2.08 4.77 -4.36
C GLU A 39 3.20 4.16 -5.22
N GLY A 40 4.21 4.96 -5.54
CA GLY A 40 5.35 4.53 -6.36
C GLY A 40 6.21 3.46 -5.69
N GLU A 41 7.09 2.82 -6.47
CA GLU A 41 8.01 1.82 -5.97
C GLU A 41 8.98 2.37 -4.91
N GLY A 42 9.62 1.47 -4.15
CA GLY A 42 10.69 1.85 -3.22
C GLY A 42 10.23 2.18 -1.79
N ILE A 43 8.97 1.93 -1.45
CA ILE A 43 8.46 2.14 -0.09
C ILE A 43 8.17 0.84 0.66
N LEU A 44 8.04 -0.30 -0.02
CA LEU A 44 7.81 -1.58 0.62
C LEU A 44 9.13 -2.34 0.79
N CYS A 45 9.36 -2.84 2.01
CA CYS A 45 10.42 -3.78 2.27
C CYS A 45 9.92 -5.20 1.99
N LEU A 46 10.49 -5.85 0.98
CA LEU A 46 10.15 -7.23 0.63
C LEU A 46 10.72 -8.26 1.62
N SER A 47 11.68 -7.86 2.46
CA SER A 47 12.23 -8.72 3.53
C SER A 47 11.31 -8.80 4.76
N CYS A 48 10.86 -7.65 5.29
CA CYS A 48 10.07 -7.62 6.54
C CYS A 48 8.58 -7.30 6.34
N GLY A 49 8.13 -7.05 5.10
CA GLY A 49 6.75 -6.75 4.76
C GLY A 49 6.24 -5.38 5.25
N ARG A 50 7.13 -4.49 5.69
CA ARG A 50 6.77 -3.17 6.23
C ARG A 50 6.94 -2.06 5.20
N VAL A 51 6.08 -1.06 5.28
CA VAL A 51 6.13 0.14 4.43
C VAL A 51 6.96 1.24 5.11
N GLY A 52 7.68 2.03 4.31
CA GLY A 52 8.52 3.15 4.72
C GLY A 52 10.02 2.95 4.46
N HIS A 53 10.44 1.80 3.95
CA HIS A 53 11.83 1.52 3.59
C HIS A 53 11.92 0.38 2.56
N THR A 54 13.04 0.27 1.85
CA THR A 54 13.34 -0.88 0.99
C THR A 54 14.17 -1.93 1.73
N THR A 55 14.30 -3.13 1.14
CA THR A 55 15.12 -4.21 1.68
C THR A 55 16.56 -3.79 2.00
N HIS A 56 17.15 -2.89 1.21
CA HIS A 56 18.50 -2.37 1.44
C HIS A 56 18.67 -1.60 2.76
N TYR A 57 17.58 -1.04 3.29
CA TYR A 57 17.57 -0.24 4.51
C TYR A 57 16.78 -0.91 5.64
N CYS A 58 16.62 -2.23 5.58
CA CYS A 58 15.83 -2.96 6.57
C CYS A 58 16.62 -3.17 7.87
N GLY A 59 16.22 -2.46 8.93
CA GLY A 59 16.73 -2.64 10.28
C GLY A 59 15.90 -3.60 11.14
N TYR A 60 14.91 -4.28 10.56
CA TYR A 60 14.07 -5.25 11.25
C TYR A 60 14.54 -6.65 10.86
N ILE A 61 15.30 -7.28 11.76
CA ILE A 61 15.76 -8.67 11.67
C ILE A 61 15.00 -9.47 12.74
#